data_AF-A0A183HI46-F1
#
_entry.id   AF-A0A183HI46-F1
#
_cell.length_a   1.000
_cell.length_b   1.000
_cell.length_c   1.000
_cell.angle_alpha   90.00
_cell.angle_beta   90.00
_cell.angle_gamma   90.00
#
_symmetry.space_group_name_H-M   'P 1'
#
loop_
_entity.id
_entity.type
_entity.pdbx_description
1 polymer ?
#
loop_
_entity_poly.entity_id
_entity_poly.type
_entity_poly.pdbx_seq_one_letter_code
_entity_poly.pdbx_strand_id
1 'polypeptide(L)'
;MPYIEVEKQTIYTVKRSDDDRSNQNWPLFFVQIQEDELLDIIDQYLNGLTAAEPLPKENIKLGTLCISYCHAFQAMFRAVITAICDANVEVHYIDYGNYERVSYNDLRSINEQVSFTITS
;
A
#
# COMPACT_ATOMS: atom_id res chain seq x y z
N MET A 1 12.40 5.96 -2.98
CA MET A 1 11.57 4.87 -3.54
C MET A 1 11.88 4.78 -5.02
N PRO A 2 12.47 3.69 -5.51
CA PRO A 2 12.45 3.44 -6.95
C PRO A 2 10.98 3.39 -7.39
N TYR A 3 10.65 4.11 -8.47
CA TYR A 3 9.36 4.03 -9.14
C TYR A 3 9.63 3.60 -10.57
N ILE A 4 8.75 2.77 -11.11
CA ILE A 4 8.83 2.39 -12.52
C ILE A 4 8.13 3.45 -13.37
N GLU A 5 8.79 3.91 -14.42
CA GLU A 5 8.12 4.64 -15.48
C GLU A 5 7.48 3.64 -16.43
N VAL A 6 6.14 3.64 -16.47
CA VAL A 6 5.40 2.85 -17.45
C VAL A 6 5.50 3.56 -18.80
N GLU A 7 6.18 2.93 -19.74
CA GLU A 7 6.41 3.49 -21.06
C GLU A 7 5.19 3.30 -21.97
N LYS A 8 4.91 4.33 -22.78
CA LYS A 8 3.83 4.25 -23.78
C LYS A 8 4.18 3.21 -24.82
N GLN A 9 3.18 2.42 -25.23
CA GLN A 9 3.28 1.38 -26.27
C GLN A 9 4.15 0.17 -25.87
N THR A 10 4.54 0.06 -24.61
CA THR A 10 5.23 -1.11 -24.07
C THR A 10 4.21 -2.12 -23.53
N ILE A 11 4.51 -3.41 -23.71
CA ILE A 11 3.67 -4.52 -23.24
C ILE A 11 4.25 -5.02 -21.93
N TYR A 12 3.41 -5.07 -20.89
CA TYR A 12 3.77 -5.59 -19.57
C TYR A 12 2.94 -6.82 -19.25
N THR A 13 3.58 -7.84 -18.68
CA THR A 13 2.86 -8.94 -18.01
C THR A 13 2.41 -8.43 -16.66
N VAL A 14 1.11 -8.54 -16.36
CA VAL A 14 0.53 -8.02 -15.13
C VAL A 14 -0.38 -9.04 -14.45
N LYS A 15 -0.52 -8.91 -13.13
CA LYS A 15 -1.49 -9.67 -12.33
C LYS A 15 -2.37 -8.72 -11.56
N ARG A 16 -3.67 -9.01 -11.51
CA ARG A 16 -4.62 -8.23 -10.70
C ARG A 16 -4.28 -8.31 -9.21
N SER A 17 -4.27 -7.18 -8.53
CA SER A 17 -3.78 -7.04 -7.14
C SER A 17 -4.84 -6.57 -6.13
N ASP A 18 -5.98 -6.05 -6.60
CA ASP A 18 -7.03 -5.44 -5.76
C ASP A 18 -7.98 -6.46 -5.09
N ASP A 19 -7.77 -7.75 -5.34
CA ASP A 19 -8.61 -8.89 -4.93
C ASP A 19 -10.12 -8.77 -5.25
N ASP A 20 -10.53 -7.82 -6.11
CA ASP A 20 -11.92 -7.68 -6.57
C ASP A 20 -12.21 -8.66 -7.71
N ARG A 21 -12.29 -9.95 -7.38
CA ARG A 21 -12.59 -11.02 -8.36
C ARG A 21 -14.00 -10.95 -8.93
N SER A 22 -14.88 -10.19 -8.26
CA SER A 22 -16.27 -9.97 -8.63
C SER A 22 -16.49 -8.82 -9.63
N ASN A 23 -15.47 -8.02 -9.95
CA ASN A 23 -15.58 -6.82 -10.78
C ASN A 23 -16.59 -5.79 -10.24
N GLN A 24 -16.71 -5.66 -8.92
CA GLN A 24 -17.63 -4.71 -8.30
C GLN A 24 -17.31 -3.26 -8.67
N ASN A 25 -16.03 -2.94 -8.87
CA ASN A 25 -15.56 -1.59 -9.14
C ASN A 25 -15.23 -1.33 -10.62
N TRP A 26 -15.59 -2.24 -11.53
CA TRP A 26 -15.33 -2.09 -12.96
C TRP A 26 -15.86 -0.74 -13.49
N PRO A 27 -15.07 0.01 -14.28
CA PRO A 27 -13.82 -0.37 -14.93
C PRO A 27 -12.53 -0.11 -14.14
N LEU A 28 -12.62 0.27 -12.86
CA LEU A 28 -11.45 0.50 -12.02
C LEU A 28 -10.91 -0.85 -11.49
N PHE A 29 -9.65 -1.13 -11.79
CA PHE A 29 -8.92 -2.28 -11.26
C PHE A 29 -7.45 -1.93 -11.10
N PHE A 30 -6.75 -2.66 -10.22
CA PHE A 30 -5.32 -2.48 -9.98
C PHE A 30 -4.54 -3.73 -10.36
N VAL A 31 -3.34 -3.52 -10.87
CA VAL A 31 -2.45 -4.59 -11.30
C VAL A 31 -1.02 -4.34 -10.82
N GLN A 32 -0.29 -5.42 -10.60
CA GLN A 32 1.14 -5.43 -10.37
C GLN A 32 1.86 -5.96 -11.61
N ILE A 33 2.89 -5.23 -12.06
CA ILE A 33 3.79 -5.69 -13.11
C ILE A 33 4.57 -6.90 -12.59
N GLN A 34 4.62 -7.97 -13.39
CA GLN A 34 5.25 -9.24 -13.04
C GLN A 34 6.72 -9.24 -13.47
N GLU A 35 7.49 -8.31 -12.88
CA GLU A 35 8.95 -8.26 -12.99
C GLU A 35 9.54 -8.57 -11.62
N ASP A 36 10.44 -9.55 -11.55
CA ASP A 36 10.98 -10.08 -10.29
C ASP A 36 11.58 -8.97 -9.42
N GLU A 37 12.35 -8.05 -10.02
CA GLU A 37 12.96 -6.92 -9.32
C GLU A 37 11.92 -6.01 -8.63
N LEU A 38 10.75 -5.81 -9.24
CA LEU A 38 9.69 -4.97 -8.68
C LEU A 38 8.96 -5.67 -7.54
N LEU A 39 8.72 -6.98 -7.68
CA LEU A 39 8.11 -7.79 -6.64
C LEU A 39 9.03 -7.89 -5.43
N ASP A 40 10.33 -8.08 -5.66
CA ASP A 40 11.35 -8.09 -4.61
C ASP A 40 11.42 -6.75 -3.87
N ILE A 41 11.26 -5.62 -4.55
CA ILE A 41 11.20 -4.28 -3.92
C ILE A 41 10.00 -4.18 -2.97
N ILE A 42 8.82 -4.65 -3.41
CA ILE A 42 7.61 -4.63 -2.57
C ILE A 42 7.83 -5.52 -1.35
N ASP A 43 8.27 -6.76 -1.54
CA ASP A 43 8.48 -7.72 -0.46
C ASP A 43 9.56 -7.25 0.52
N GLN A 44 10.69 -6.74 0.03
CA GLN A 44 11.74 -6.18 0.88
C GLN A 44 11.22 -4.99 1.69
N TYR A 45 10.37 -4.15 1.10
CA TYR A 45 9.80 -3.03 1.84
C TYR A 45 8.87 -3.49 2.94
N LEU A 46 7.94 -4.40 2.62
CA LEU A 46 6.98 -4.93 3.59
C LEU A 46 7.69 -5.63 4.76
N ASN A 47 8.72 -6.42 4.46
CA ASN A 47 9.57 -7.04 5.48
C ASN A 47 10.38 -6.01 6.29
N GLY A 48 10.72 -4.87 5.69
CA GLY A 48 11.42 -3.76 6.35
C GLY A 48 10.53 -2.88 7.22
N LEU A 49 9.20 -3.06 7.21
CA LEU A 49 8.25 -2.35 8.07
C LEU A 49 8.40 -2.83 9.53
N THR A 50 9.46 -2.40 10.19
CA THR A 50 9.68 -2.68 11.62
C THR A 50 8.87 -1.71 12.48
N ALA A 51 8.15 -2.28 13.46
CA ALA A 51 7.51 -1.63 14.62
C ALA A 51 7.30 -0.11 14.49
N ALA A 52 6.63 0.30 13.42
CA ALA A 52 6.39 1.69 13.15
C ALA A 52 5.59 2.27 14.32
N GLU A 53 5.94 3.46 14.78
CA GLU A 53 5.28 4.11 15.91
C GLU A 53 3.81 4.38 15.57
N PRO A 54 2.87 4.36 16.53
CA PRO A 54 1.48 4.75 16.31
C PRO A 54 1.39 6.08 15.54
N LEU A 55 0.47 6.16 14.57
CA LEU A 55 0.27 7.41 13.82
C LEU A 55 -0.29 8.48 14.78
N PRO A 56 0.38 9.63 14.98
CA PRO A 56 -0.12 10.68 15.85
C PRO A 56 -1.48 11.19 15.38
N LYS A 57 -2.39 11.51 16.31
CA LYS A 57 -3.76 11.92 15.98
C LYS A 57 -3.81 13.14 15.07
N GLU A 58 -2.89 14.07 15.24
CA GLU A 58 -2.71 15.27 14.43
C GLU A 58 -2.32 14.99 12.97
N ASN A 59 -1.81 13.79 12.69
CA ASN A 59 -1.42 13.34 11.36
C ASN A 59 -2.50 12.50 10.67
N ILE A 60 -3.60 12.18 11.36
CA ILE A 60 -4.74 11.45 10.81
C ILE A 60 -5.57 12.43 9.98
N LYS A 61 -5.22 12.52 8.69
CA LYS A 61 -5.79 13.46 7.71
C LYS A 61 -5.96 12.73 6.38
N LEU A 62 -6.93 13.17 5.59
CA LEU A 62 -7.10 12.68 4.22
C LEU A 62 -5.80 12.88 3.43
N GLY A 63 -5.40 11.85 2.69
CA GLY A 63 -4.17 11.87 1.90
C GLY A 63 -2.88 11.57 2.68
N THR A 64 -2.94 11.39 4.01
CA THR A 64 -1.75 10.98 4.77
C THR A 64 -1.32 9.58 4.32
N LEU A 65 -0.06 9.45 3.90
CA LEU A 65 0.62 8.18 3.70
C LEU A 65 1.01 7.61 5.06
N CYS A 66 0.63 6.37 5.33
CA CYS A 66 0.89 5.68 6.57
C CYS A 66 1.14 4.19 6.32
N ILE A 67 1.43 3.47 7.39
CA ILE A 67 1.35 2.01 7.42
C ILE A 67 0.03 1.64 8.11
N SER A 68 -0.68 0.64 7.58
CA SER A 68 -1.88 0.09 8.20
C SER A 68 -1.75 -1.41 8.35
N TYR A 69 -2.17 -1.93 9.50
CA TYR A 69 -2.41 -3.37 9.64
C TYR A 69 -3.62 -3.77 8.80
N CYS A 70 -3.48 -4.78 7.96
CA CYS A 70 -4.56 -5.38 7.19
C CYS A 70 -4.99 -6.68 7.85
N HIS A 71 -6.26 -6.77 8.24
CA HIS A 71 -6.75 -7.95 8.95
C HIS A 71 -6.86 -9.18 8.06
N ALA A 72 -7.15 -8.97 6.77
CA ALA A 72 -7.31 -10.08 5.81
C ALA A 72 -6.00 -10.86 5.61
N PHE A 73 -4.86 -10.17 5.59
CA PHE A 73 -3.54 -10.76 5.38
C PHE A 73 -2.69 -10.87 6.65
N GLN A 74 -3.20 -10.37 7.78
CA GLN A 74 -2.50 -10.33 9.06
C GLN A 74 -1.10 -9.68 8.99
N ALA A 75 -0.95 -8.68 8.13
CA ALA A 75 0.33 -8.05 7.81
C ALA A 75 0.21 -6.52 7.69
N MET A 76 1.35 -5.84 7.71
CA MET A 76 1.45 -4.38 7.58
C MET A 76 1.63 -3.99 6.12
N PHE A 77 0.93 -2.96 5.68
CA PHE A 77 0.99 -2.48 4.30
C PHE A 77 1.05 -0.97 4.25
N ARG A 78 1.59 -0.41 3.16
CA ARG A 78 1.48 1.01 2.88
C ARG A 78 0.06 1.36 2.49
N ALA A 79 -0.46 2.42 3.08
CA ALA A 79 -1.79 2.88 2.79
C ALA A 79 -1.89 4.39 2.82
N VAL A 80 -2.90 4.93 2.15
CA VAL A 80 -3.28 6.33 2.22
C VAL A 80 -4.66 6.43 2.86
N ILE A 81 -4.86 7.35 3.79
CA ILE A 81 -6.16 7.62 4.40
C ILE A 81 -7.09 8.26 3.36
N THR A 82 -8.21 7.60 3.05
CA THR A 82 -9.19 8.05 2.04
C THR A 82 -10.51 8.53 2.64
N ALA A 83 -10.85 8.10 3.86
CA ALA A 83 -11.99 8.62 4.61
C ALA A 83 -11.73 8.59 6.13
N ILE A 84 -12.32 9.52 6.86
CA ILE A 84 -12.26 9.57 8.32
C ILE A 84 -13.69 9.54 8.85
N CYS A 85 -14.01 8.57 9.69
CA CYS A 85 -15.31 8.38 10.32
C CYS A 85 -15.16 8.44 11.85
N ASP A 86 -16.27 8.56 12.59
CA ASP A 86 -16.20 8.73 14.06
C ASP A 86 -15.43 7.60 14.77
N ALA A 87 -15.56 6.36 14.31
CA ALA A 87 -14.99 5.18 14.97
C ALA A 87 -13.83 4.52 14.21
N ASN A 88 -13.61 4.85 12.94
CA ASN A 88 -12.63 4.21 12.07
C ASN A 88 -12.17 5.14 10.94
N VAL A 89 -11.15 4.70 10.21
CA VAL A 89 -10.75 5.34 8.96
C VAL A 89 -10.86 4.33 7.82
N GLU A 90 -11.08 4.83 6.61
CA GLU A 90 -10.87 4.06 5.40
C GLU A 90 -9.45 4.33 4.89
N VAL A 91 -8.76 3.26 4.54
CA VAL A 91 -7.43 3.31 3.94
C VAL A 91 -7.44 2.63 2.58
N HIS A 92 -6.63 3.15 1.66
CA HIS A 92 -6.36 2.56 0.36
C HIS A 92 -4.93 2.01 0.34
N TYR A 93 -4.77 0.71 0.15
CA TYR A 93 -3.47 0.06 0.09
C TYR A 93 -2.80 0.31 -1.24
N ILE A 94 -1.82 1.22 -1.26
CA ILE A 94 -1.28 1.79 -2.52
C ILE A 94 -0.54 0.79 -3.40
N ASP A 95 -0.10 -0.33 -2.84
CA ASP A 95 0.63 -1.39 -3.55
C ASP A 95 -0.29 -2.45 -4.16
N TYR A 96 -1.56 -2.47 -3.75
CA TYR A 96 -2.51 -3.54 -4.09
C TYR A 96 -3.80 -3.00 -4.70
N GLY A 97 -4.27 -1.81 -4.30
CA GLY A 97 -5.44 -1.16 -4.85
C GLY A 97 -6.74 -1.39 -4.08
N ASN A 98 -6.72 -2.26 -3.07
CA ASN A 98 -7.89 -2.54 -2.25
C ASN A 98 -8.05 -1.52 -1.11
N TYR A 99 -9.29 -1.40 -0.64
CA TYR A 99 -9.67 -0.52 0.46
C TYR A 99 -10.06 -1.35 1.68
N GLU A 100 -9.78 -0.84 2.88
CA GLU A 100 -10.22 -1.44 4.14
C GLU A 100 -10.62 -0.35 5.13
N ARG A 101 -11.64 -0.65 5.95
CA ARG A 101 -11.94 0.16 7.13
C ARG A 101 -11.21 -0.41 8.34
N VAL A 102 -10.34 0.39 8.92
CA VAL A 102 -9.46 -0.01 10.02
C VAL A 102 -9.64 0.90 11.23
N SER A 103 -9.26 0.40 12.41
CA SER A 103 -9.22 1.21 13.61
C SER A 103 -8.09 2.24 13.54
N TYR A 104 -8.25 3.34 14.26
CA TYR A 104 -7.16 4.29 14.49
C TYR A 104 -5.91 3.63 15.09
N ASN A 105 -6.10 2.55 15.85
CA ASN A 105 -5.02 1.76 16.46
C ASN A 105 -4.31 0.83 15.47
N ASP A 106 -4.75 0.74 14.22
CA ASP A 106 -4.11 -0.07 13.18
C ASP A 106 -3.12 0.77 12.35
N LEU A 107 -3.17 2.10 12.49
CA LEU A 107 -2.33 3.04 11.76
C LEU A 107 -0.99 3.23 12.46
N ARG A 108 0.09 3.24 11.67
CA ARG A 108 1.45 3.58 12.10
C ARG A 108 2.08 4.61 11.19
N SER A 109 3.01 5.38 11.74
CA SER A 109 3.81 6.35 11.01
C SER A 109 4.74 5.65 10.01
N ILE A 110 4.80 6.15 8.79
CA ILE A 110 5.78 5.67 7.82
C ILE A 110 7.09 6.45 8.00
N ASN A 111 8.20 5.77 8.30
CA ASN A 111 9.51 6.42 8.32
C ASN A 111 10.03 6.53 6.88
N GLU A 112 10.32 7.75 6.41
CA GLU A 112 10.88 8.00 5.09
C GLU A 112 12.30 7.42 4.89
N GLN A 113 12.94 6.93 5.95
CA GLN A 113 14.34 6.47 5.97
C GLN A 113 14.57 5.05 5.47
N VAL A 114 13.59 4.35 4.90
CA VAL A 114 13.88 3.05 4.29
C VAL A 114 14.66 3.27 2.99
N SER A 115 15.97 3.43 3.13
CA SER A 115 16.94 3.50 2.04
C SER A 115 17.13 2.10 1.49
N PHE A 116 16.70 1.88 0.25
CA PHE A 116 17.02 0.67 -0.48
C PHE A 116 18.44 0.80 -1.05
N THR A 117 19.31 -0.13 -0.71
CA THR A 117 20.55 -0.34 -1.46
C THR A 117 20.21 -1.29 -2.59
N ILE A 118 20.07 -0.79 -3.81
CA ILE A 118 20.03 -1.65 -5.00
C ILE A 118 21.48 -2.14 -5.19
N THR A 119 21.77 -3.36 -4.75
CA THR A 119 23.00 -4.03 -5.17
C THR A 119 22.80 -4.50 -6.61
N SER A 120 23.42 -3.75 -7.51
CA SER A 120 23.70 -4.09 -8.91
C SER A 120 24.50 -5.36 -9.08
#